data_AF-A0A8J7TP13-F1
#
_entry.id   AF-A0A8J7TP13-F1
#
_cell.length_a   1.000
_cell.length_b   1.000
_cell.length_c   1.000
_cell.angle_alpha   90.00
_cell.angle_beta   90.00
_cell.angle_gamma   90.00
#
_symmetry.space_group_name_H-M   'P 1'
#
loop_
_entity.id
_entity.type
_entity.pdbx_description
1 polymer ?
#
loop_
_entity_poly.entity_id
_entity_poly.type
_entity_poly.pdbx_seq_one_letter_code
_entity_poly.pdbx_strand_id
1 'polypeptide(L)'
;MNYQSKTFRLYFEGKLIGTVSDITYVTPEFSGYLSPEPAFEDIRSDMLFMTDDSADEVEGNVDKRFEMIEQYDHDWFFEDESGEREQVYMPAIDEQLVVIWRWCEPHYINEATSMS
;
A
#
# COMPACT_ATOMS: atom_id res chain seq x y z
N MET A 1 -14.40 -7.57 -7.73
CA MET A 1 -13.00 -7.60 -8.18
C MET A 1 -12.58 -9.05 -8.33
N ASN A 2 -11.81 -9.38 -9.36
CA ASN A 2 -11.25 -10.72 -9.54
C ASN A 2 -9.91 -10.88 -8.81
N TYR A 3 -9.93 -11.42 -7.59
CA TYR A 3 -8.71 -11.66 -6.80
C TYR A 3 -7.79 -12.77 -7.34
N GLN A 4 -8.21 -13.46 -8.41
CA GLN A 4 -7.39 -14.41 -9.14
C GLN A 4 -6.73 -13.79 -10.37
N SER A 5 -6.91 -12.49 -10.61
CA SER A 5 -6.21 -11.78 -11.68
C SER A 5 -4.70 -11.90 -11.53
N LYS A 6 -4.02 -12.05 -12.66
CA LYS A 6 -2.55 -12.21 -12.70
C LYS A 6 -1.83 -10.88 -12.55
N THR A 7 -2.54 -9.80 -12.83
CA THR A 7 -2.06 -8.43 -12.72
C THR A 7 -3.15 -7.52 -12.16
N PHE A 8 -2.73 -6.47 -11.46
CA PHE A 8 -3.58 -5.35 -11.05
C PHE A 8 -2.93 -4.04 -11.45
N ARG A 9 -3.71 -3.08 -11.93
CA ARG A 9 -3.26 -1.70 -12.09
C ARG A 9 -3.49 -0.96 -10.78
N LEU A 10 -2.43 -0.36 -10.24
CA LEU A 10 -2.45 0.43 -9.01
C LEU A 10 -2.62 1.91 -9.34
N TYR A 11 -3.58 2.55 -8.68
CA TYR A 11 -3.85 3.97 -8.82
C TYR A 11 -3.79 4.69 -7.48
N PHE A 12 -3.34 5.95 -7.52
CA PHE A 12 -3.34 6.88 -6.39
C PHE A 12 -3.80 8.25 -6.88
N GLU A 13 -4.76 8.87 -6.19
CA GLU A 13 -5.40 10.14 -6.60
C GLU A 13 -5.88 10.12 -8.07
N GLY A 14 -6.32 8.95 -8.54
CA GLY A 14 -6.76 8.72 -9.92
C GLY A 14 -5.65 8.63 -10.98
N LYS A 15 -4.37 8.77 -10.61
CA LYS A 15 -3.23 8.55 -11.50
C LYS A 15 -2.79 7.09 -11.47
N LEU A 16 -2.40 6.54 -12.62
CA LEU A 16 -1.84 5.19 -12.69
C LEU A 16 -0.39 5.22 -12.15
N ILE A 17 -0.17 4.50 -11.06
CA ILE A 17 1.13 4.36 -10.40
C ILE A 17 1.95 3.23 -11.01
N GLY A 18 1.30 2.14 -11.41
CA GLY A 18 1.98 1.04 -12.06
C GLY A 18 1.11 -0.20 -12.19
N THR A 19 1.70 -1.25 -12.73
CA THR A 19 1.07 -2.57 -12.82
C THR A 19 1.77 -3.53 -11.87
N VAL A 20 1.01 -4.15 -10.98
CA VAL A 20 1.47 -5.19 -10.05
C VAL A 20 1.33 -6.55 -10.72
N SER A 21 2.40 -7.35 -10.74
CA SER A 21 2.43 -8.72 -11.28
C SER A 21 2.96 -9.72 -10.25
N ASP A 22 2.99 -11.01 -10.63
CA ASP A 22 3.52 -12.11 -9.83
C ASP A 22 2.90 -12.19 -8.43
N ILE A 23 1.59 -11.95 -8.41
CA ILE A 23 0.81 -11.81 -7.19
C ILE A 23 0.81 -13.10 -6.39
N THR A 24 1.25 -13.01 -5.14
CA THR A 24 1.17 -14.08 -4.15
C THR A 24 0.06 -13.77 -3.16
N TYR A 25 -0.81 -14.75 -2.90
CA TYR A 25 -1.93 -14.61 -1.97
C TYR A 25 -1.68 -15.31 -0.65
N VAL A 26 -1.77 -14.57 0.46
CA VAL A 26 -1.76 -15.09 1.82
C VAL A 26 -2.78 -14.33 2.66
N THR A 27 -4.06 -14.73 2.64
CA THR A 27 -5.15 -14.05 3.39
C THR A 27 -4.73 -13.66 4.82
N PRO A 28 -4.89 -12.39 5.24
CA PRO A 28 -5.58 -11.27 4.58
C PRO A 28 -4.69 -10.41 3.66
N GLU A 29 -3.43 -10.82 3.46
CA GLU A 29 -2.40 -10.10 2.74
C GLU A 29 -2.18 -10.66 1.33
N PHE A 30 -1.63 -9.82 0.48
CA PHE A 30 -1.05 -10.25 -0.77
C PHE A 30 0.20 -9.42 -1.05
N SER A 31 1.06 -9.95 -1.90
CA SER A 31 2.24 -9.25 -2.39
C SER A 31 2.43 -9.44 -3.88
N GLY A 32 3.20 -8.55 -4.51
CA GLY A 32 3.57 -8.66 -5.91
C GLY A 32 4.68 -7.66 -6.26
N TYR A 33 5.08 -7.61 -7.53
CA TYR A 33 6.09 -6.68 -8.00
C TYR A 33 5.45 -5.56 -8.83
N LEU A 34 5.78 -4.31 -8.50
CA LEU A 34 5.34 -3.15 -9.26
C LEU A 34 6.25 -2.92 -10.46
N SER A 35 5.67 -2.88 -11.65
CA SER A 35 6.24 -2.18 -12.80
C SER A 35 5.76 -0.72 -12.76
N PRO A 36 6.60 0.24 -12.36
CA PRO A 36 6.18 1.61 -12.08
C PRO A 36 5.91 2.38 -13.39
N GLU A 37 4.93 3.27 -13.32
CA GLU A 37 4.66 4.30 -14.32
C GLU A 37 5.27 5.64 -13.85
N PRO A 38 5.42 6.65 -14.74
CA PRO A 38 6.06 7.92 -14.38
C PRO A 38 5.47 8.62 -13.15
N ALA A 39 4.16 8.46 -12.89
CA ALA A 39 3.51 9.05 -11.73
C ALA A 39 3.97 8.45 -10.38
N PHE A 40 4.60 7.28 -10.38
CA PHE A 40 5.20 6.72 -9.17
C PHE A 40 6.35 7.57 -8.62
N GLU A 41 7.08 8.28 -9.50
CA GLU A 41 8.19 9.13 -9.05
C GLU A 41 7.74 10.26 -8.13
N ASP A 42 6.49 10.72 -8.26
CA ASP A 42 5.90 11.76 -7.40
C ASP A 42 5.77 11.28 -5.93
N ILE A 43 5.62 9.97 -5.71
CA ILE A 43 5.35 9.37 -4.39
C ILE A 43 6.45 8.41 -3.93
N ARG A 44 7.49 8.17 -4.73
CA ARG A 44 8.55 7.20 -4.45
C ARG A 44 9.21 7.46 -3.09
N SER A 45 9.57 8.71 -2.79
CA SER A 45 10.20 9.06 -1.52
C SER A 45 9.32 8.75 -0.33
N ASP A 46 8.02 8.97 -0.48
CA ASP A 46 7.03 8.76 0.56
C ASP A 46 6.86 7.26 0.82
N MET A 47 6.78 6.44 -0.23
CA MET A 47 6.72 4.98 -0.09
C MET A 47 7.98 4.41 0.59
N LEU A 48 9.17 4.87 0.17
CA LEU A 48 10.43 4.45 0.80
C LEU A 48 10.49 4.87 2.28
N PHE A 49 10.02 6.07 2.59
CA PHE A 49 9.90 6.53 3.97
C PHE A 49 8.92 5.67 4.77
N MET A 50 7.86 5.11 4.17
CA MET A 50 6.92 4.24 4.88
C MET A 50 7.49 2.84 5.18
N THR A 51 8.44 2.36 4.38
CA THR A 51 9.01 0.99 4.50
C THR A 51 10.40 0.93 5.14
N ASP A 52 11.01 2.07 5.46
CA ASP A 52 12.35 2.12 6.04
C ASP A 52 12.33 1.90 7.56
N ASP A 53 12.63 0.69 8.04
CA ASP A 53 12.68 0.39 9.48
C ASP A 53 13.58 1.34 10.28
N SER A 54 14.64 1.89 9.66
CA SER A 54 15.53 2.84 10.35
C SER A 54 14.88 4.21 10.61
N ALA A 55 13.80 4.53 9.90
CA ALA A 55 13.07 5.77 10.12
C ALA A 55 12.37 5.79 11.49
N ASP A 56 12.07 4.65 12.09
CA ASP A 56 11.45 4.57 13.43
C ASP A 56 12.41 4.95 14.56
N GLU A 57 13.72 4.97 14.29
CA GLU A 57 14.75 5.40 15.26
C GLU A 57 14.76 6.93 15.46
N VAL A 58 14.06 7.67 14.60
CA VAL A 58 13.97 9.14 14.65
C VAL A 58 12.66 9.55 15.32
N GLU A 59 12.79 10.35 16.39
CA GLU A 59 11.63 10.87 17.13
C GLU A 59 10.66 11.62 16.20
N GLY A 60 9.37 11.25 16.27
CA GLY A 60 8.29 11.86 15.49
C GLY A 60 8.03 11.24 14.10
N ASN A 61 8.89 10.36 13.60
CA ASN A 61 8.66 9.73 12.29
C ASN A 61 7.50 8.72 12.31
N VAL A 62 7.29 8.04 13.44
CA VAL A 62 6.15 7.12 13.63
C VAL A 62 4.83 7.88 13.48
N ASP A 63 4.65 9.00 14.20
CA ASP A 63 3.45 9.84 14.10
C ASP A 63 3.25 10.36 12.67
N LYS A 64 4.33 10.81 12.02
CA LYS A 64 4.30 11.25 10.63
C LYS A 64 3.81 10.15 9.66
N ARG A 65 4.24 8.90 9.85
CA ARG A 65 3.74 7.77 9.04
C ARG A 65 2.26 7.53 9.27
N PHE A 66 1.79 7.59 10.52
CA PHE A 66 0.38 7.48 10.83
C PHE A 66 -0.45 8.60 10.16
N GLU A 67 -0.01 9.85 10.26
CA GLU A 67 -0.68 10.99 9.61
C GLU A 67 -0.76 10.79 8.08
N MET A 68 0.31 10.29 7.46
CA MET A 68 0.33 9.99 6.02
C MET A 68 -0.67 8.88 5.65
N ILE A 69 -0.76 7.81 6.45
CA ILE A 69 -1.75 6.74 6.21
C ILE A 69 -3.15 7.32 6.32
N GLU A 70 -3.48 8.03 7.41
CA GLU A 70 -4.81 8.63 7.61
C GLU A 70 -5.20 9.59 6.48
N GLN A 71 -4.23 10.34 5.95
CA GLN A 71 -4.46 11.28 4.86
C GLN A 71 -4.73 10.59 3.52
N TYR A 72 -3.98 9.52 3.21
CA TYR A 72 -3.93 8.95 1.86
C TYR A 72 -4.67 7.62 1.70
N ASP A 73 -5.09 6.97 2.79
CA ASP A 73 -5.69 5.63 2.75
C ASP A 73 -6.89 5.51 1.81
N HIS A 74 -7.62 6.60 1.62
CA HIS A 74 -8.84 6.61 0.82
C HIS A 74 -8.65 6.93 -0.66
N ASP A 75 -7.42 7.22 -1.08
CA ASP A 75 -7.10 7.65 -2.45
C ASP A 75 -6.52 6.53 -3.33
N TRP A 76 -6.40 5.31 -2.80
CA TRP A 76 -5.80 4.16 -3.48
C TRP A 76 -6.85 3.22 -4.08
N PHE A 77 -6.57 2.76 -5.30
CA PHE A 77 -7.43 1.82 -6.02
C PHE A 77 -6.63 0.77 -6.77
N PHE A 78 -7.13 -0.46 -6.79
CA PHE A 78 -6.76 -1.45 -7.81
C PHE A 78 -7.79 -1.49 -8.94
N GLU A 79 -7.33 -1.87 -10.11
CA GLU A 79 -8.17 -2.23 -11.25
C GLU A 79 -7.69 -3.57 -11.81
N ASP A 80 -8.59 -4.54 -11.91
CA ASP A 80 -8.27 -5.84 -12.54
C ASP A 80 -8.27 -5.79 -14.07
N GLU A 81 -7.97 -6.95 -14.66
CA GLU A 81 -7.92 -7.16 -16.10
C GLU A 81 -9.29 -6.98 -16.79
N SER A 82 -10.39 -7.08 -16.04
CA SER A 82 -11.74 -6.83 -16.54
C SER A 82 -12.15 -5.36 -16.46
N GLY A 83 -11.32 -4.53 -15.80
CA GLY A 83 -11.59 -3.11 -15.57
C GLY A 83 -12.42 -2.85 -14.31
N GLU A 84 -12.64 -3.86 -13.47
CA GLU A 84 -13.32 -3.65 -12.19
C GLU A 84 -12.35 -2.98 -11.21
N ARG A 85 -12.82 -1.91 -10.55
CA ARG A 85 -12.04 -1.16 -9.56
C ARG A 85 -12.48 -1.44 -8.15
N GLU A 86 -11.52 -1.46 -7.24
CA GLU A 86 -11.76 -1.56 -5.80
C GLU A 86 -10.81 -0.64 -5.05
N GLN A 87 -11.37 0.07 -4.07
CA GLN A 87 -10.60 0.88 -3.15
C GLN A 87 -9.77 -0.03 -2.25
N VAL A 88 -8.52 0.33 -2.02
CA VAL A 88 -7.62 -0.37 -1.09
C VAL A 88 -6.99 0.60 -0.12
N TYR A 89 -6.48 0.08 0.99
CA TYR A 89 -5.62 0.84 1.89
C TYR A 89 -4.29 1.17 1.23
N MET A 90 -3.60 2.15 1.78
CA MET A 90 -2.26 2.55 1.35
C MET A 90 -1.33 1.32 1.32
N PRO A 91 -0.80 0.94 0.14
CA PRO A 91 0.12 -0.18 0.05
C PRO A 91 1.50 0.22 0.59
N ALA A 92 2.22 -0.75 1.14
CA ALA A 92 3.66 -0.61 1.38
C ALA A 92 4.39 -0.95 0.08
N ILE A 93 5.29 -0.07 -0.38
CA ILE A 93 6.10 -0.27 -1.58
C ILE A 93 7.56 0.01 -1.24
N ASP A 94 8.39 -1.03 -1.28
CA ASP A 94 9.79 -0.92 -0.88
C ASP A 94 10.73 -0.51 -2.03
N GLU A 95 12.02 -0.41 -1.72
CA GLU A 95 13.09 -0.11 -2.68
C GLU A 95 13.23 -1.13 -3.82
N GLN A 96 12.77 -2.36 -3.60
CA GLN A 96 12.79 -3.46 -4.56
C GLN A 96 11.50 -3.51 -5.38
N LEU A 97 10.61 -2.52 -5.19
CA LEU A 97 9.30 -2.39 -5.84
C LEU A 97 8.35 -3.55 -5.48
N VAL A 98 8.57 -4.17 -4.32
CA VAL A 98 7.63 -5.13 -3.76
C VAL A 98 6.47 -4.35 -3.17
N VAL A 99 5.27 -4.66 -3.65
CA VAL A 99 4.02 -4.15 -3.10
C VAL A 99 3.51 -5.16 -2.09
N ILE A 100 3.23 -4.72 -0.86
CA ILE A 100 2.54 -5.51 0.16
C ILE A 100 1.24 -4.78 0.52
N TRP A 101 0.11 -5.49 0.49
CA TRP A 101 -1.19 -4.89 0.79
C TRP A 101 -2.09 -5.78 1.66
N ARG A 102 -3.04 -5.15 2.35
CA ARG A 102 -4.10 -5.79 3.15
C ARG A 102 -5.48 -5.47 2.59
N TRP A 103 -6.35 -6.48 2.50
CA TRP A 103 -7.76 -6.33 2.03
C TRP A 103 -8.72 -5.76 3.06
N CYS A 104 -8.38 -5.96 4.33
CA CYS A 104 -9.22 -5.59 5.45
C CYS A 104 -8.46 -4.56 6.28
N GLU A 105 -9.22 -3.71 6.99
CA GLU A 105 -8.69 -2.68 7.88
C GLU A 105 -7.40 -3.19 8.54
N PRO A 106 -6.30 -2.41 8.52
CA PRO A 106 -5.33 -2.61 9.55
C PRO A 106 -6.12 -2.50 10.85
N HIS A 107 -6.30 -3.64 11.53
CA HIS A 107 -6.52 -3.62 12.96
C HIS A 107 -5.25 -2.95 13.48
N TYR A 108 -5.22 -1.61 13.51
CA TYR A 108 -4.38 -0.88 14.41
C TYR A 108 -4.66 -1.54 15.74
N ILE A 109 -3.68 -2.34 16.17
CA ILE A 109 -3.80 -3.23 17.30
C ILE A 109 -4.30 -2.33 18.42
N ASN A 110 -5.49 -2.65 18.91
CA ASN A 110 -6.13 -2.00 20.04
C ASN A 110 -5.35 -2.40 21.31
N GLU A 111 -4.05 -2.10 21.37
CA GLU A 111 -3.20 -2.30 22.55
C GLU A 111 -3.33 -1.13 23.53
N ALA A 112 -4.27 -0.21 23.30
CA ALA A 112 -4.75 0.74 24.32
C ALA A 112 -5.81 0.11 25.27
N THR A 113 -6.28 -1.12 25.04
CA THR A 113 -7.32 -1.76 25.87
C THR A 113 -6.86 -3.04 26.56
N SER A 114 -5.60 -3.11 26.97
CA SER A 114 -5.11 -4.12 27.93
C SER A 114 -4.40 -3.51 29.15
N MET A 115 -4.78 -2.27 29.52
CA MET A 115 -4.52 -1.72 30.84
C MET A 115 -5.80 -1.14 31.44
N SER A 116 -6.68 -2.03 31.91
CA SER A 116 -7.73 -1.70 32.87
C SER A 116 -8.03 -2.92 33.74
#